data_AF-A0A3M2CW35-F1
#
_entry.id   AF-A0A3M2CW35-F1
#
_cell.length_a   1.000
_cell.length_b   1.000
_cell.length_c   1.000
_cell.angle_alpha   90.00
_cell.angle_beta   90.00
_cell.angle_gamma   90.00
#
_symmetry.space_group_name_H-M   'P 1'
#
loop_
_entity.id
_entity.type
_entity.pdbx_description
1 polymer ?
#
loop_
_entity_poly.entity_id
_entity_poly.type
_entity_poly.pdbx_seq_one_letter_code
_entity_poly.pdbx_strand_id
1 'polypeptide(L)'
;GIGIAPGANINYVTGHAIFEATHGTAPKYADQDKVNPGSVILSGQMMFKYMGWTEAADLIERGIAGAIKAKTVTYDFHRLMEDATLLKCSEFGDAIITHMG
;
A
#
# COMPACT_ATOMS: atom_id res chain seq x y z
N GLY A 1 -0.23 -8.88 8.74
CA GLY A 1 -0.58 -7.68 7.94
C GLY A 1 -1.90 -7.86 7.23
N ILE A 2 -3.03 -7.87 7.96
CA ILE A 2 -4.36 -8.06 7.35
C ILE A 2 -4.78 -6.83 6.50
N GLY A 3 -4.30 -5.63 6.82
CA GLY A 3 -4.67 -4.39 6.12
C GLY A 3 -3.82 -4.01 4.90
N ILE A 4 -2.74 -4.75 4.62
CA ILE A 4 -1.77 -4.42 3.55
C ILE A 4 -1.52 -5.56 2.56
N ALA A 5 -2.21 -6.70 2.71
CA ALA A 5 -2.03 -7.80 1.78
C ALA A 5 -2.45 -7.35 0.36
N PRO A 6 -1.62 -7.55 -0.67
CA PRO A 6 -2.00 -7.27 -2.04
C PRO A 6 -2.74 -8.46 -2.67
N GLY A 7 -3.40 -8.23 -3.80
CA GLY A 7 -4.23 -9.21 -4.49
C GLY A 7 -4.18 -9.03 -6.01
N ALA A 8 -4.19 -10.16 -6.72
CA ALA A 8 -4.26 -10.19 -8.17
C ALA A 8 -5.03 -11.43 -8.65
N ASN A 9 -5.87 -11.24 -9.67
CA ASN A 9 -6.56 -12.28 -10.41
C ASN A 9 -6.03 -12.25 -11.85
N ILE A 10 -5.27 -13.27 -12.25
CA ILE A 10 -4.51 -13.26 -13.52
C ILE A 10 -4.86 -14.49 -14.34
N ASN A 11 -5.18 -14.28 -15.62
CA ASN A 11 -5.22 -15.31 -16.64
C ASN A 11 -3.94 -15.24 -17.49
N TYR A 12 -2.95 -16.06 -17.13
CA TYR A 12 -1.64 -16.08 -17.81
C TYR A 12 -1.69 -16.57 -19.27
N VAL A 13 -2.76 -17.23 -19.71
CA VAL A 13 -2.91 -17.69 -21.11
C VAL A 13 -3.30 -16.52 -22.03
N THR A 14 -4.22 -15.67 -21.56
CA THR A 14 -4.74 -14.54 -22.35
C THR A 14 -4.06 -13.21 -22.05
N GLY A 15 -3.33 -13.13 -20.93
CA GLY A 15 -2.68 -11.91 -20.47
C GLY A 15 -3.58 -10.95 -19.70
N HIS A 16 -4.87 -11.26 -19.50
CA HIS A 16 -5.77 -10.42 -18.71
C HIS A 16 -5.48 -10.53 -17.21
N ALA A 17 -5.47 -9.40 -16.50
CA ALA A 17 -5.22 -9.34 -15.07
C ALA A 17 -6.04 -8.23 -14.41
N ILE A 18 -6.50 -8.48 -13.17
CA ILE A 18 -7.10 -7.50 -12.27
C ILE A 18 -6.30 -7.49 -10.97
N PHE A 19 -5.87 -6.32 -10.53
CA PHE A 19 -5.17 -6.11 -9.27
C PHE A 19 -6.08 -5.36 -8.32
N GLU A 20 -6.23 -5.83 -7.09
CA GLU A 20 -7.29 -5.36 -6.19
C GLU A 20 -6.82 -5.20 -4.74
N ALA A 21 -7.48 -4.31 -4.00
CA ALA A 21 -7.37 -4.30 -2.55
C ALA A 21 -8.05 -5.56 -1.99
N THR A 22 -7.45 -6.21 -1.00
CA THR A 22 -7.97 -7.48 -0.44
C THR A 22 -8.79 -7.30 0.83
N HIS A 23 -8.84 -6.09 1.39
CA HIS A 23 -9.65 -5.78 2.57
C HIS A 23 -11.09 -5.43 2.18
N GLY A 24 -12.01 -5.52 3.16
CA GLY A 24 -13.39 -5.05 2.98
C GLY A 24 -13.49 -3.52 2.87
N THR A 25 -14.71 -3.02 2.63
CA THR A 25 -14.99 -1.59 2.35
C THR A 25 -14.91 -0.67 3.57
N ALA A 26 -15.00 -1.21 4.79
CA ALA A 26 -14.92 -0.48 6.06
C ALA A 26 -15.73 0.85 6.09
N PRO A 27 -17.05 0.83 5.82
CA PRO A 27 -17.86 2.04 5.56
C PRO A 27 -17.84 3.06 6.71
N LYS A 28 -17.62 2.62 7.95
CA LYS A 28 -17.45 3.49 9.13
C LYS A 28 -16.24 4.45 9.04
N TYR A 29 -15.32 4.24 8.10
CA TYR A 29 -14.14 5.08 7.87
C TYR A 29 -14.12 5.71 6.48
N ALA A 30 -15.21 5.59 5.71
CA ALA A 30 -15.32 6.23 4.41
C ALA A 30 -15.13 7.75 4.54
N ASP A 31 -14.38 8.32 3.60
CA ASP A 31 -14.08 9.77 3.47
C ASP A 31 -13.43 10.43 4.70
N GLN A 32 -12.89 9.64 5.64
CA GLN A 32 -12.23 10.15 6.85
C GLN A 32 -10.72 10.31 6.72
N ASP A 33 -10.15 10.02 5.54
CA ASP A 33 -8.71 10.10 5.28
C ASP A 33 -7.87 9.34 6.34
N LYS A 34 -8.35 8.15 6.73
CA LYS A 34 -7.85 7.43 7.92
C LYS A 34 -7.26 6.06 7.61
N VAL A 35 -7.85 5.33 6.66
CA VAL A 35 -7.50 3.93 6.40
C VAL A 35 -6.12 3.79 5.76
N ASN A 36 -5.53 2.61 5.88
CA ASN A 36 -4.25 2.29 5.26
C ASN A 36 -4.44 2.01 3.75
N PRO A 37 -3.82 2.77 2.84
CA PRO A 37 -3.89 2.50 1.40
C PRO A 37 -2.94 1.37 0.94
N GLY A 38 -2.17 0.76 1.85
CA GLY A 38 -1.08 -0.15 1.52
C GLY A 38 -1.50 -1.36 0.68
N SER A 39 -2.69 -1.93 0.92
CA SER A 39 -3.19 -3.07 0.12
C SER A 39 -3.32 -2.71 -1.36
N VAL A 40 -4.00 -1.60 -1.70
CA VAL A 40 -4.19 -1.20 -3.10
C VAL A 40 -2.88 -0.74 -3.75
N ILE A 41 -2.01 -0.08 -2.99
CA ILE A 41 -0.69 0.36 -3.49
C ILE A 41 0.19 -0.85 -3.82
N LEU A 42 0.24 -1.87 -2.95
CA LEU A 42 1.02 -3.09 -3.19
C LEU A 42 0.42 -3.93 -4.33
N SER A 43 -0.90 -3.94 -4.50
CA SER A 43 -1.53 -4.52 -5.70
C SER A 43 -1.13 -3.76 -6.98
N GLY A 44 -1.03 -2.43 -6.91
CA GLY A 44 -0.47 -1.61 -7.99
C GLY A 44 1.01 -1.92 -8.26
N GLN A 45 1.80 -2.18 -7.22
CA GLN A 45 3.18 -2.67 -7.36
C GLN A 45 3.22 -4.01 -8.12
N MET A 46 2.33 -4.95 -7.80
CA MET A 46 2.20 -6.22 -8.56
C MET A 46 1.82 -5.97 -10.02
N MET A 47 0.93 -5.01 -10.28
CA MET A 47 0.55 -4.60 -11.63
C MET A 47 1.76 -4.07 -12.41
N PHE A 48 2.58 -3.20 -11.82
CA PHE A 48 3.80 -2.72 -12.48
C PHE A 48 4.78 -3.86 -12.79
N LYS A 49 4.99 -4.81 -11.87
CA LYS A 49 5.81 -6.01 -12.17
C LYS A 49 5.22 -6.82 -13.33
N TYR A 50 3.90 -7.00 -13.37
CA TYR A 50 3.22 -7.73 -14.43
C TYR A 50 3.35 -7.06 -15.81
N MET A 51 3.35 -5.73 -15.87
CA MET A 51 3.58 -4.95 -17.10
C MET A 51 5.06 -4.87 -17.50
N GLY A 52 5.97 -5.46 -16.73
CA GLY A 52 7.42 -5.38 -16.96
C GLY A 52 8.06 -4.07 -16.49
N TRP A 53 7.34 -3.22 -15.74
CA TRP A 53 7.84 -1.96 -15.20
C TRP A 53 8.44 -2.19 -13.81
N THR A 54 9.54 -2.94 -13.77
CA THR A 54 10.17 -3.41 -12.53
C THR A 54 10.73 -2.28 -11.68
N GLU A 55 11.27 -1.23 -12.30
CA GLU A 55 11.88 -0.09 -11.61
C GLU A 55 10.82 0.69 -10.81
N ALA A 56 9.63 0.89 -11.40
CA ALA A 56 8.52 1.53 -10.71
C ALA A 56 8.02 0.68 -9.53
N ALA A 57 7.95 -0.63 -9.72
CA ALA A 57 7.56 -1.55 -8.65
C ALA A 57 8.56 -1.54 -7.48
N ASP A 58 9.86 -1.52 -7.77
CA ASP A 58 10.92 -1.49 -6.77
C ASP A 58 10.92 -0.17 -5.99
N LEU A 59 10.60 0.96 -6.63
CA LEU A 59 10.42 2.25 -5.95
C LEU A 59 9.25 2.20 -4.95
N ILE A 60 8.12 1.60 -5.34
CA ILE A 60 6.95 1.47 -4.45
C ILE A 60 7.28 0.56 -3.26
N GLU A 61 7.92 -0.59 -3.52
CA GLU A 61 8.34 -1.54 -2.50
C GLU A 61 9.29 -0.88 -1.49
N ARG A 62 10.27 -0.10 -1.99
CA ARG A 62 11.19 0.69 -1.16
C ARG A 62 10.47 1.76 -0.36
N GLY A 63 9.58 2.53 -1.00
CA GLY A 63 8.84 3.61 -0.36
C GLY A 63 7.99 3.12 0.81
N ILE A 64 7.25 2.02 0.63
CA ILE A 64 6.46 1.40 1.69
C ILE A 64 7.35 0.88 2.82
N ALA A 65 8.41 0.14 2.48
CA ALA A 65 9.34 -0.38 3.49
C ALA A 65 10.00 0.76 4.28
N GLY A 66 10.38 1.85 3.62
CA GLY A 66 10.96 3.04 4.22
C GLY A 66 10.00 3.75 5.17
N ALA A 67 8.77 4.04 4.74
CA ALA A 67 7.76 4.69 5.57
C ALA A 67 7.40 3.88 6.82
N ILE A 68 7.24 2.56 6.68
CA ILE A 68 6.97 1.66 7.82
C ILE A 68 8.19 1.62 8.77
N LYS A 69 9.41 1.52 8.23
CA LYS A 69 10.65 1.50 9.03
C LYS A 69 10.87 2.82 9.78
N ALA A 70 10.50 3.96 9.17
CA ALA A 70 10.51 5.27 9.80
C ALA A 70 9.40 5.45 10.85
N LYS A 71 8.52 4.46 11.02
CA LYS A 71 7.35 4.48 11.91
C LYS A 71 6.39 5.64 11.63
N THR A 72 6.34 6.14 10.41
CA THR A 72 5.38 7.16 9.95
C THR A 72 4.25 6.45 9.23
N VAL A 73 3.15 6.15 9.93
CA VAL A 73 2.17 5.13 9.51
C VAL A 73 0.73 5.52 9.85
N THR A 74 -0.23 4.88 9.19
CA THR A 74 -1.67 5.03 9.48
C THR A 74 -2.10 4.39 10.80
N TYR A 75 -3.32 4.72 11.24
CA TYR A 75 -3.84 4.38 12.58
C TYR A 75 -3.76 2.89 12.96
N ASP A 76 -3.86 2.00 11.98
CA ASP A 76 -3.89 0.56 12.14
C ASP A 76 -2.53 -0.01 12.55
N PHE A 77 -1.43 0.54 12.03
CA PHE A 77 -0.07 0.25 12.49
C PHE A 77 0.31 1.06 13.72
N HIS A 78 -0.03 2.35 13.76
CA HIS A 78 0.34 3.24 14.86
C HIS A 78 -0.06 2.67 16.23
N ARG A 79 -1.26 2.09 16.35
CA ARG A 79 -1.75 1.48 17.61
C ARG A 79 -1.00 0.21 18.05
N LEU A 80 -0.12 -0.32 17.21
CA LEU A 80 0.67 -1.54 17.44
C LEU A 80 2.18 -1.26 17.55
N MET A 81 2.60 0.00 17.47
CA MET A 81 4.00 0.41 17.46
C MET A 81 4.26 1.44 18.57
N GLU A 82 5.38 1.31 19.26
CA GLU A 82 5.88 2.34 20.17
C GLU A 82 6.59 3.46 19.37
N ASP A 83 6.41 4.71 19.78
CA ASP A 83 7.02 5.90 19.19
C ASP A 83 6.78 6.06 17.67
N ALA A 84 5.59 5.69 17.21
CA ALA A 84 5.17 5.92 15.83
C ALA A 84 4.53 7.30 15.64
N THR A 85 4.73 7.88 14.46
CA THR A 85 4.02 9.09 14.04
C THR A 85 2.75 8.67 13.31
N LEU A 86 1.60 9.10 13.82
CA LEU A 86 0.30 8.88 13.19
C LEU A 86 0.14 9.77 11.96
N LEU A 87 -0.13 9.15 10.82
CA LEU A 87 -0.47 9.81 9.56
C LEU A 87 -1.90 9.50 9.12
N LYS A 88 -2.47 10.43 8.33
CA LYS A 88 -3.67 10.19 7.51
C LYS A 88 -3.37 9.25 6.33
N CYS A 89 -4.42 8.82 5.63
CA CYS A 89 -4.29 8.00 4.42
C CYS A 89 -3.48 8.73 3.33
N SER A 90 -3.86 9.97 3.04
CA SER A 90 -3.16 10.85 2.09
C SER A 90 -1.70 11.08 2.47
N GLU A 91 -1.45 11.46 3.72
CA GLU A 91 -0.12 11.73 4.28
C GLU A 91 0.78 10.47 4.26
N PHE A 92 0.22 9.27 4.43
CA PHE A 92 0.99 8.04 4.29
C PHE A 92 1.40 7.79 2.83
N GLY A 93 0.57 8.19 1.86
CA GLY A 93 0.97 8.23 0.44
C GLY A 93 2.18 9.13 0.20
N ASP A 94 2.18 10.34 0.77
CA ASP A 94 3.30 11.28 0.68
C ASP A 94 4.57 10.75 1.39
N ALA A 95 4.39 10.08 2.54
CA ALA A 95 5.49 9.42 3.25
C ALA A 95 6.13 8.31 2.40
N ILE A 96 5.32 7.48 1.73
CA ILE A 96 5.81 6.46 0.79
C ILE A 96 6.65 7.11 -0.32
N ILE A 97 6.15 8.20 -0.94
CA ILE A 97 6.86 8.92 -2.00
C ILE A 97 8.21 9.45 -1.49
N THR A 98 8.23 10.03 -0.29
CA THR A 98 9.46 10.56 0.34
C THR A 98 10.56 9.50 0.48
N HIS A 99 10.18 8.24 0.64
CA HIS A 99 11.10 7.11 0.82
C HIS A 99 11.42 6.33 -0.47
N MET A 100 10.97 6.79 -1.64
CA MET A 100 11.30 6.13 -2.92
C MET A 100 12.76 6.36 -3.37
N GLY A 101 13.37 7.48 -2.95
CA GLY A 101 14.73 7.90 -3.32
C GLY A 101 15.85 7.38 -2.43
#